data_AF-A0A197K8Y2-F1
#
_entry.id   AF-A0A197K8Y2-F1
#
_cell.length_a   1.000
_cell.length_b   1.000
_cell.length_c   1.000
_cell.angle_alpha   90.00
_cell.angle_beta   90.00
_cell.angle_gamma   90.00
#
_symmetry.space_group_name_H-M   'P 1'
#
loop_
_entity.id
_entity.type
_entity.pdbx_description
1 polymer ?
#
loop_
_entity_poly.entity_id
_entity_poly.type
_entity_poly.pdbx_seq_one_letter_code
_entity_poly.pdbx_strand_id
1 'polypeptide(L)'
;MAAARGTAKVLQKLEKSVGDGNYYEAHQMYRTVANRYVKAHNYKDAIDLLRSGSLLLLKHKQVGSGTDLALYLVEVYNLDKVPVTEESRDRIFDLADLMDAENSQRKTFLQNAISWSANNSEYKNGDPLLQHYIGLLFWKEKDFNQAEAHLLVGTQESAEALGLTLFEWSEQEPSHDKGAYLMRGVLQELAMRNLRDANTVFKTFVERLPAAYLAADQKSPNGKTIQTFKSSLLNLTQMLLLACETGNASIFKQIAAKYKPVLAIDENFGALMTTIGELFFNIRAPKQANMLADLMSSLFSGPPPAASASSRPALGQGAPQPAIEEMD
;
A
#
# COMPACT_ATOMS: atom_id res chain seq x y z
N MET A 1 41.96 -4.93 -18.86
CA MET A 1 41.88 -4.17 -20.13
C MET A 1 41.53 -5.00 -21.37
N ALA A 2 41.99 -6.26 -21.51
CA ALA A 2 41.63 -7.10 -22.66
C ALA A 2 40.14 -7.56 -22.66
N ALA A 3 39.59 -7.88 -21.48
CA ALA A 3 38.18 -8.27 -21.33
C ALA A 3 37.20 -7.16 -21.75
N ALA A 4 37.42 -5.92 -21.29
CA ALA A 4 36.62 -4.75 -21.66
C ALA A 4 36.60 -4.46 -23.17
N ARG A 5 37.71 -4.71 -23.88
CA ARG A 5 37.78 -4.56 -25.36
C ARG A 5 37.01 -5.67 -26.10
N GLY A 6 36.83 -6.84 -25.50
CA GLY A 6 36.01 -7.92 -26.03
C GLY A 6 34.52 -7.61 -25.94
N THR A 7 34.07 -7.12 -24.79
CA THR A 7 32.66 -6.77 -24.51
C THR A 7 32.14 -5.68 -25.47
N ALA A 8 32.91 -4.63 -25.71
CA ALA A 8 32.53 -3.56 -26.66
C ALA A 8 32.35 -4.05 -28.12
N LYS A 9 33.20 -4.98 -28.59
CA LYS A 9 33.06 -5.56 -29.94
C LYS A 9 31.85 -6.48 -30.06
N VAL A 10 31.50 -7.19 -28.99
CA VAL A 10 30.31 -8.06 -28.96
C VAL A 10 29.05 -7.19 -28.98
N LEU A 11 29.00 -6.13 -28.16
CA LEU A 11 27.91 -5.16 -28.15
C LEU A 11 27.68 -4.55 -29.54
N GLN A 12 28.73 -4.03 -30.19
CA GLN A 12 28.60 -3.43 -31.52
C GLN A 12 28.04 -4.40 -32.58
N LYS A 13 28.41 -5.69 -32.51
CA LYS A 13 27.86 -6.71 -33.41
C LYS A 13 26.38 -7.00 -33.13
N LEU A 14 25.99 -7.05 -31.86
CA LEU A 14 24.60 -7.29 -31.47
C LEU A 14 23.71 -6.09 -31.79
N GLU A 15 24.21 -4.88 -31.56
CA GLU A 15 23.53 -3.64 -31.95
C GLU A 15 23.27 -3.59 -33.46
N LYS A 16 24.29 -3.93 -34.26
CA LYS A 16 24.13 -4.06 -35.70
C LYS A 16 23.09 -5.12 -36.07
N SER A 17 23.12 -6.30 -35.43
CA SER A 17 22.17 -7.38 -35.70
C SER A 17 20.72 -6.95 -35.46
N VAL A 18 20.46 -6.18 -34.41
CA VAL A 18 19.13 -5.62 -34.12
C VAL A 18 18.77 -4.53 -35.14
N GLY A 19 19.72 -3.66 -35.51
CA GLY A 19 19.52 -2.66 -36.56
C GLY A 19 19.20 -3.26 -37.93
N ASP A 20 19.77 -4.44 -38.23
CA ASP A 20 19.52 -5.21 -39.45
C ASP A 20 18.20 -6.01 -39.39
N GLY A 21 17.43 -5.94 -38.29
CA GLY A 21 16.14 -6.60 -38.13
C GLY A 21 16.18 -8.07 -37.67
N ASN A 22 17.37 -8.60 -37.34
CA ASN A 22 17.56 -9.98 -36.89
C ASN A 22 17.31 -10.09 -35.37
N TYR A 23 16.07 -9.78 -34.95
CA TYR A 23 15.72 -9.58 -33.54
C TYR A 23 15.79 -10.85 -32.69
N TYR A 24 15.28 -11.97 -33.23
CA TYR A 24 15.27 -13.25 -32.51
C TYR A 24 16.69 -13.77 -32.27
N GLU A 25 17.52 -13.75 -33.32
CA GLU A 25 18.92 -14.16 -33.27
C GLU A 25 19.70 -13.26 -32.31
N ALA A 26 19.49 -11.95 -32.38
CA ALA A 26 20.13 -11.01 -31.46
C ALA A 26 19.74 -11.30 -30.01
N HIS A 27 18.45 -11.51 -29.73
CA HIS A 27 17.95 -11.85 -28.40
C HIS A 27 18.61 -13.12 -27.83
N GLN A 28 18.65 -14.21 -28.60
CA GLN A 28 19.31 -15.45 -28.19
C GLN A 28 20.82 -15.26 -27.95
N MET A 29 21.46 -14.43 -28.76
CA MET A 29 22.88 -14.12 -28.59
C MET A 29 23.14 -13.27 -27.34
N TYR A 30 22.30 -12.27 -27.04
CA TYR A 30 22.36 -11.51 -25.78
C TYR A 30 22.28 -12.46 -24.58
N ARG A 31 21.29 -13.36 -24.54
CA ARG A 31 21.15 -14.36 -23.47
C ARG A 31 22.37 -15.27 -23.35
N THR A 32 22.90 -15.74 -24.47
CA THR A 32 24.06 -16.65 -24.49
C THR A 32 25.33 -15.99 -23.96
N VAL A 33 25.59 -14.74 -24.34
CA VAL A 33 26.75 -13.99 -23.87
C VAL A 33 26.58 -13.59 -22.40
N ALA A 34 25.40 -13.12 -21.99
CA ALA A 34 25.11 -12.80 -20.60
C ALA A 34 25.32 -14.01 -19.67
N ASN A 35 24.81 -15.19 -20.06
CA ASN A 35 25.03 -16.45 -19.33
C ASN A 35 26.52 -16.77 -19.14
N ARG A 36 27.35 -16.47 -20.14
CA ARG A 36 28.80 -16.69 -20.06
C ARG A 36 29.46 -15.74 -19.07
N TYR A 37 29.07 -14.46 -19.08
CA TYR A 37 29.55 -13.48 -18.11
C TYR A 37 29.12 -13.81 -16.69
N VAL A 38 27.86 -14.20 -16.50
CA VAL A 38 27.34 -14.67 -15.20
C VAL A 38 28.11 -15.89 -14.68
N LYS A 39 28.34 -16.90 -15.52
CA LYS A 39 29.14 -18.08 -15.16
C LYS A 39 30.60 -17.75 -14.81
N ALA A 40 31.13 -16.67 -15.37
CA ALA A 40 32.46 -16.17 -15.07
C ALA A 40 32.49 -15.17 -13.91
N HIS A 41 31.38 -14.98 -13.19
CA HIS A 41 31.21 -13.98 -12.13
C HIS A 41 31.52 -12.53 -12.58
N ASN A 42 31.42 -12.25 -13.87
CA ASN A 42 31.59 -10.92 -14.43
C ASN A 42 30.22 -10.22 -14.53
N TYR A 43 29.64 -9.93 -13.37
CA TYR A 43 28.27 -9.41 -13.28
C TYR A 43 28.11 -8.01 -13.88
N LYS A 44 29.13 -7.15 -13.74
CA LYS A 44 29.13 -5.82 -14.35
C LYS A 44 28.94 -5.87 -15.86
N ASP A 45 29.76 -6.66 -16.57
CA ASP A 45 29.62 -6.79 -18.03
C ASP A 45 28.30 -7.47 -18.42
N ALA A 46 27.77 -8.38 -17.59
CA ALA A 46 26.46 -8.98 -17.81
C ALA A 46 25.32 -7.94 -17.71
N ILE A 47 25.36 -7.08 -16.68
CA ILE A 47 24.39 -6.01 -16.47
C ILE A 47 24.43 -5.01 -17.63
N ASP A 48 25.62 -4.55 -18.02
CA ASP A 48 25.78 -3.60 -19.14
C ASP A 48 25.25 -4.18 -20.46
N LEU A 49 25.56 -5.45 -20.71
CA LEU A 49 25.08 -6.18 -21.89
C LEU A 49 23.55 -6.34 -21.90
N LEU A 50 22.97 -6.77 -20.78
CA LEU A 50 21.52 -7.00 -20.67
C LEU A 50 20.74 -5.69 -20.76
N ARG A 51 21.23 -4.61 -20.11
CA ARG A 51 20.64 -3.28 -20.21
C ARG A 51 20.64 -2.80 -21.66
N SER A 52 21.79 -2.86 -22.34
CA SER A 52 21.91 -2.42 -23.73
C SER A 52 20.97 -3.21 -24.66
N GLY A 53 20.99 -4.54 -24.57
CA GLY A 53 20.13 -5.39 -25.39
C GLY A 53 18.65 -5.17 -25.13
N SER A 54 18.26 -5.03 -23.86
CA SER A 54 16.87 -4.75 -23.48
C SER A 54 16.40 -3.41 -24.04
N LEU A 55 17.15 -2.33 -23.80
CA LEU A 55 16.84 -0.98 -24.32
C LEU A 55 16.68 -0.99 -25.84
N LEU A 56 17.60 -1.64 -26.55
CA LEU A 56 17.59 -1.64 -28.01
C LEU A 56 16.38 -2.40 -28.56
N LEU A 57 16.07 -3.58 -28.01
CA LEU A 57 14.91 -4.37 -28.42
C LEU A 57 13.60 -3.65 -28.11
N LEU A 58 13.48 -3.03 -26.93
CA LEU A 58 12.30 -2.23 -26.56
C LEU A 58 12.10 -1.03 -27.50
N LYS A 59 13.17 -0.32 -27.85
CA LYS A 59 13.13 0.79 -28.83
C LYS A 59 12.69 0.33 -30.22
N HIS A 60 13.03 -0.89 -30.61
CA HIS A 60 12.59 -1.53 -31.86
C HIS A 60 11.23 -2.25 -31.75
N LYS A 61 10.46 -1.97 -30.70
CA LYS A 61 9.12 -2.54 -30.45
C LYS A 61 9.10 -4.07 -30.31
N GLN A 62 10.25 -4.68 -30.02
CA GLN A 62 10.38 -6.10 -29.67
C GLN A 62 10.15 -6.27 -28.18
N VAL A 63 8.94 -5.93 -27.72
CA VAL A 63 8.64 -5.74 -26.29
C VAL A 63 8.87 -7.01 -25.47
N GLY A 64 8.44 -8.18 -25.98
CA GLY A 64 8.66 -9.46 -25.30
C GLY A 64 10.15 -9.80 -25.10
N SER A 65 10.95 -9.74 -26.17
CA SER A 65 12.39 -10.01 -26.08
C SER A 65 13.14 -8.99 -25.22
N GLY A 66 12.78 -7.71 -25.34
CA GLY A 66 13.35 -6.66 -24.50
C GLY A 66 13.03 -6.86 -23.02
N THR A 67 11.79 -7.23 -22.69
CA THR A 67 11.36 -7.48 -21.31
C THR A 67 11.99 -8.74 -20.73
N ASP A 68 12.15 -9.81 -21.52
CA ASP A 68 12.90 -11.00 -21.09
C ASP A 68 14.34 -10.67 -20.68
N LEU A 69 15.04 -9.83 -21.45
CA LEU A 69 16.39 -9.39 -21.07
C LEU A 69 16.38 -8.49 -19.83
N ALA A 70 15.34 -7.65 -19.66
CA ALA A 70 15.17 -6.82 -18.46
C ALA A 70 14.93 -7.66 -17.20
N LEU A 71 14.10 -8.71 -17.31
CA LEU A 71 13.90 -9.68 -16.23
C LEU A 71 15.21 -10.37 -15.86
N TYR A 72 15.97 -10.80 -16.86
CA TYR A 72 17.27 -11.42 -16.62
C TYR A 72 18.27 -10.44 -15.97
N LEU A 73 18.22 -9.15 -16.31
CA LEU A 73 19.02 -8.13 -15.63
C LEU A 73 18.70 -8.07 -14.13
N VAL A 74 17.42 -8.11 -13.74
CA VAL A 74 17.01 -8.10 -12.33
C VAL A 74 17.40 -9.41 -11.61
N GLU A 75 17.43 -10.54 -12.31
CA GLU A 75 17.99 -11.78 -11.76
C GLU A 75 19.48 -11.64 -11.46
N VAL A 76 20.25 -11.03 -12.37
CA VAL A 76 21.68 -10.76 -12.14
C VAL A 76 21.88 -9.77 -10.99
N TYR A 77 21.01 -8.77 -10.85
CA TYR A 77 21.03 -7.86 -9.70
C TYR A 77 20.88 -8.60 -8.36
N ASN A 78 19.95 -9.55 -8.28
CA ASN A 78 19.76 -10.36 -7.08
C ASN A 78 20.96 -11.29 -6.83
N LEU A 79 21.53 -11.86 -7.89
CA LEU A 79 22.67 -12.77 -7.79
C LEU A 79 23.94 -12.07 -7.27
N ASP A 80 24.22 -10.87 -7.80
CA ASP A 80 25.38 -10.05 -7.40
C ASP A 80 25.10 -9.17 -6.17
N LYS A 81 23.87 -9.22 -5.64
CA LYS A 81 23.40 -8.37 -4.53
C LYS A 81 23.67 -6.89 -4.79
N VAL A 82 23.32 -6.44 -6.00
CA VAL A 82 23.53 -5.06 -6.43
C VAL A 82 22.79 -4.13 -5.46
N PRO A 83 23.49 -3.17 -4.82
CA PRO A 83 22.86 -2.25 -3.89
C PRO A 83 21.92 -1.30 -4.62
N VAL A 84 20.87 -0.88 -3.92
CA VAL A 84 19.96 0.14 -4.43
C VAL A 84 20.65 1.50 -4.42
N THR A 85 20.98 1.98 -5.61
CA THR A 85 21.64 3.26 -5.91
C THR A 85 20.87 3.99 -7.01
N GLU A 86 21.12 5.28 -7.19
CA GLU A 86 20.58 6.07 -8.31
C GLU A 86 20.84 5.39 -9.66
N GLU A 87 22.10 5.03 -9.95
CA GLU A 87 22.44 4.35 -11.21
C GLU A 87 21.67 3.03 -11.40
N SER A 88 21.60 2.18 -10.37
CA SER A 88 20.88 0.90 -10.48
C SER A 88 19.38 1.08 -10.68
N ARG A 89 18.80 2.14 -10.10
CA ARG A 89 17.38 2.50 -10.17
C ARG A 89 17.04 3.08 -11.54
N ASP A 90 17.87 3.98 -12.05
CA ASP A 90 17.69 4.60 -13.37
C ASP A 90 17.64 3.54 -14.47
N ARG A 91 18.43 2.46 -14.36
CA ARG A 91 18.32 1.33 -15.30
C ARG A 91 16.93 0.69 -15.28
N ILE A 92 16.27 0.60 -14.12
CA ILE A 92 14.91 0.05 -14.02
C ILE A 92 13.90 1.03 -14.62
N PHE A 93 14.02 2.33 -14.32
CA PHE A 93 13.15 3.37 -14.86
C PHE A 93 13.21 3.44 -16.39
N ASP A 94 14.42 3.49 -16.96
CA ASP A 94 14.65 3.53 -18.40
C ASP A 94 13.97 2.36 -19.13
N LEU A 95 13.99 1.17 -18.51
CA LEU A 95 13.41 -0.04 -19.08
C LEU A 95 11.89 -0.05 -18.92
N ALA A 96 11.37 0.31 -17.75
CA ALA A 96 9.94 0.38 -17.47
C ALA A 96 9.23 1.40 -18.38
N ASP A 97 9.83 2.57 -18.63
CA ASP A 97 9.28 3.62 -19.49
C ASP A 97 9.07 3.17 -20.95
N LEU A 98 9.83 2.17 -21.40
CA LEU A 98 9.71 1.60 -22.74
C LEU A 98 8.78 0.38 -22.81
N MET A 99 8.28 -0.10 -21.67
CA MET A 99 7.31 -1.20 -21.60
C MET A 99 5.88 -0.64 -21.53
N ASP A 100 5.09 -0.92 -22.55
CA ASP A 100 3.67 -0.55 -22.60
C ASP A 100 2.80 -1.36 -21.61
N ALA A 101 1.55 -0.92 -21.42
CA ALA A 101 0.63 -1.53 -20.46
C ALA A 101 0.08 -2.88 -20.93
N GLU A 102 0.09 -3.10 -22.24
CA GLU A 102 -0.34 -4.32 -22.91
C GLU A 102 0.68 -5.46 -22.74
N ASN A 103 1.94 -5.13 -22.40
CA ASN A 103 2.97 -6.11 -22.11
C ASN A 103 2.65 -6.93 -20.85
N SER A 104 2.26 -8.20 -21.06
CA SER A 104 1.90 -9.15 -20.02
C SER A 104 3.02 -9.41 -19.01
N GLN A 105 4.29 -9.20 -19.37
CA GLN A 105 5.44 -9.42 -18.50
C GLN A 105 5.85 -8.18 -17.70
N ARG A 106 5.32 -6.99 -18.01
CA ARG A 106 5.72 -5.73 -17.34
C ARG A 106 5.42 -5.77 -15.85
N LYS A 107 4.23 -6.24 -15.45
CA LYS A 107 3.88 -6.37 -14.02
C LYS A 107 4.87 -7.29 -13.28
N THR A 108 5.32 -8.37 -13.93
CA THR A 108 6.34 -9.28 -13.35
C THR A 108 7.70 -8.57 -13.22
N PHE A 109 8.10 -7.79 -14.22
CA PHE A 109 9.35 -7.01 -14.17
C PHE A 109 9.33 -6.00 -13.01
N LEU A 110 8.24 -5.24 -12.86
CA LEU A 110 8.10 -4.26 -11.79
C LEU A 110 8.08 -4.93 -10.40
N GLN A 111 7.39 -6.06 -10.25
CA GLN A 111 7.39 -6.85 -9.00
C GLN A 111 8.78 -7.40 -8.66
N ASN A 112 9.54 -7.86 -9.66
CA ASN A 112 10.90 -8.33 -9.47
C ASN A 112 11.84 -7.18 -9.07
N ALA A 113 11.66 -5.98 -9.64
CA ALA A 113 12.43 -4.80 -9.25
C ALA A 113 12.15 -4.37 -7.81
N ILE A 114 10.87 -4.36 -7.38
CA ILE A 114 10.50 -4.12 -5.97
C ILE A 114 11.14 -5.18 -5.07
N SER A 115 11.02 -6.46 -5.41
CA SER A 115 11.58 -7.56 -4.62
C SER A 115 13.11 -7.47 -4.51
N TRP A 116 13.80 -7.17 -5.61
CA TRP A 116 15.24 -6.89 -5.59
C TRP A 116 15.57 -5.76 -4.63
N SER A 117 14.87 -4.62 -4.73
CA SER A 117 15.15 -3.47 -3.88
C SER A 117 14.88 -3.74 -2.40
N ALA A 118 13.86 -4.54 -2.08
CA ALA A 118 13.55 -4.94 -0.71
C ALA A 118 14.64 -5.85 -0.12
N ASN A 119 15.20 -6.73 -0.93
CA ASN A 119 16.26 -7.66 -0.51
C ASN A 119 17.64 -6.99 -0.39
N ASN A 120 17.84 -5.83 -1.02
CA ASN A 120 19.14 -5.16 -1.14
C ASN A 120 19.13 -3.72 -0.58
N SER A 121 18.15 -3.39 0.28
CA SER A 121 18.07 -2.13 1.02
C SER A 121 17.49 -2.34 2.42
N GLU A 122 17.38 -1.27 3.21
CA GLU A 122 16.71 -1.30 4.53
C GLU A 122 15.18 -1.32 4.44
N TYR A 123 14.62 -1.01 3.27
CA TYR A 123 13.18 -0.88 3.06
C TYR A 123 12.56 -2.23 2.73
N LYS A 124 11.93 -2.88 3.72
CA LYS A 124 11.32 -4.22 3.56
C LYS A 124 10.21 -4.30 2.51
N ASN A 125 9.58 -3.17 2.20
CA ASN A 125 8.55 -3.07 1.18
C ASN A 125 9.13 -2.66 -0.18
N GLY A 126 10.45 -2.58 -0.35
CA GLY A 126 11.11 -2.06 -1.54
C GLY A 126 11.46 -0.58 -1.45
N ASP A 127 12.30 -0.11 -2.37
CA ASP A 127 12.77 1.29 -2.42
C ASP A 127 11.57 2.25 -2.59
N PRO A 128 11.40 3.23 -1.68
CA PRO A 128 10.36 4.25 -1.77
C PRO A 128 10.28 4.98 -3.11
N LEU A 129 11.41 5.23 -3.79
CA LEU A 129 11.43 5.90 -5.10
C LEU A 129 10.93 4.99 -6.22
N LEU A 130 11.27 3.69 -6.17
CA LEU A 130 10.70 2.71 -7.11
C LEU A 130 9.20 2.56 -6.87
N GLN A 131 8.78 2.50 -5.61
CA GLN A 131 7.39 2.44 -5.20
C GLN A 131 6.60 3.64 -5.71
N HIS A 132 7.11 4.86 -5.50
CA HIS A 132 6.52 6.09 -6.00
C HIS A 132 6.36 6.06 -7.53
N TYR A 133 7.43 5.77 -8.27
CA TYR A 133 7.40 5.70 -9.73
C TYR A 133 6.37 4.69 -10.25
N ILE A 134 6.34 3.47 -9.70
CA ILE A 134 5.40 2.42 -10.11
C ILE A 134 3.96 2.81 -9.76
N GLY A 135 3.75 3.45 -8.61
CA GLY A 135 2.46 3.99 -8.21
C GLY A 135 1.93 5.03 -9.20
N LEU A 136 2.77 5.97 -9.62
CA LEU A 136 2.42 6.96 -10.65
C LEU A 136 2.13 6.31 -12.01
N LEU A 137 2.89 5.29 -12.39
CA LEU A 137 2.66 4.54 -13.62
C LEU A 137 1.26 3.91 -13.63
N PHE A 138 0.89 3.18 -12.58
CA PHE A 138 -0.43 2.56 -12.47
C PHE A 138 -1.56 3.59 -12.33
N TRP A 139 -1.31 4.71 -11.66
CA TRP A 139 -2.31 5.78 -11.55
C TRP A 139 -2.62 6.36 -12.93
N LYS A 140 -1.60 6.67 -13.74
CA LYS A 140 -1.78 7.14 -15.13
C LYS A 140 -2.63 6.17 -15.98
N GLU A 141 -2.53 4.88 -15.67
CA GLU A 141 -3.27 3.81 -16.34
C GLU A 141 -4.64 3.52 -15.72
N LYS A 142 -5.03 4.26 -14.68
CA LYS A 142 -6.27 4.10 -13.92
C LYS A 142 -6.39 2.74 -13.22
N ASP A 143 -5.29 2.02 -13.02
CA ASP A 143 -5.22 0.84 -12.14
C ASP A 143 -5.05 1.32 -10.69
N PHE A 144 -6.11 1.94 -10.15
CA PHE A 144 -6.05 2.65 -8.86
C PHE A 144 -5.72 1.73 -7.68
N ASN A 145 -6.13 0.46 -7.74
CA ASN A 145 -5.79 -0.53 -6.72
C ASN A 145 -4.28 -0.74 -6.64
N GLN A 146 -3.61 -0.89 -7.78
CA GLN A 146 -2.16 -1.01 -7.81
C GLN A 146 -1.49 0.31 -7.44
N ALA A 147 -1.99 1.44 -7.96
CA ALA A 147 -1.46 2.76 -7.64
C ALA A 147 -1.46 3.02 -6.13
N GLU A 148 -2.59 2.79 -5.46
CA GLU A 148 -2.74 2.94 -4.00
C GLU A 148 -1.69 2.10 -3.26
N ALA A 149 -1.60 0.81 -3.57
CA ALA A 149 -0.69 -0.11 -2.88
C ALA A 149 0.79 0.33 -2.94
N HIS A 150 1.21 0.86 -4.09
CA HIS A 150 2.56 1.35 -4.32
C HIS A 150 2.80 2.74 -3.69
N LEU A 151 1.84 3.66 -3.81
CA LEU A 151 1.97 5.03 -3.29
C LEU A 151 2.02 5.07 -1.75
N LEU A 152 1.27 4.21 -1.06
CA LEU A 152 1.28 4.11 0.41
C LEU A 152 2.66 3.84 1.02
N VAL A 153 3.56 3.19 0.28
CA VAL A 153 4.92 2.84 0.75
C VAL A 153 6.00 3.54 -0.05
N GLY A 154 5.63 4.59 -0.80
CA GLY A 154 6.55 5.38 -1.59
C GLY A 154 7.22 6.51 -0.82
N THR A 155 7.55 7.60 -1.52
CA THR A 155 8.17 8.79 -0.92
C THR A 155 7.13 9.71 -0.29
N GLN A 156 7.60 10.81 0.30
CA GLN A 156 6.71 11.88 0.78
C GLN A 156 5.77 12.41 -0.31
N GLU A 157 6.27 12.55 -1.53
CA GLU A 157 5.51 13.04 -2.68
C GLU A 157 4.39 12.05 -3.08
N SER A 158 4.51 10.77 -2.70
CA SER A 158 3.45 9.80 -2.92
C SER A 158 2.17 10.14 -2.18
N ALA A 159 2.22 10.84 -1.05
CA ALA A 159 1.02 11.21 -0.30
C ALA A 159 0.12 12.18 -1.10
N GLU A 160 0.72 13.12 -1.82
CA GLU A 160 -0.03 14.01 -2.72
C GLU A 160 -0.62 13.22 -3.89
N ALA A 161 0.19 12.36 -4.53
CA ALA A 161 -0.27 11.50 -5.61
C ALA A 161 -1.43 10.60 -5.16
N LEU A 162 -1.32 9.97 -3.98
CA LEU A 162 -2.35 9.10 -3.41
C LEU A 162 -3.66 9.85 -3.18
N GLY A 163 -3.61 11.07 -2.64
CA GLY A 163 -4.80 11.92 -2.48
C GLY A 163 -5.51 12.20 -3.81
N LEU A 164 -4.74 12.44 -4.89
CA LEU A 164 -5.29 12.64 -6.24
C LEU A 164 -5.83 11.33 -6.84
N THR A 165 -5.10 10.22 -6.69
CA THR A 165 -5.51 8.88 -7.11
C THR A 165 -6.87 8.50 -6.50
N LEU A 166 -7.02 8.67 -5.19
CA LEU A 166 -8.27 8.34 -4.48
C LEU A 166 -9.42 9.25 -4.92
N PHE A 167 -9.16 10.54 -5.16
CA PHE A 167 -10.17 11.46 -5.67
C PHE A 167 -10.65 11.03 -7.05
N GLU A 168 -9.72 10.79 -7.98
CA GLU A 168 -10.04 10.33 -9.34
C GLU A 168 -10.76 8.98 -9.35
N TRP A 169 -10.39 8.05 -8.46
CA TRP A 169 -11.11 6.80 -8.30
C TRP A 169 -12.55 7.06 -7.84
N SER A 170 -12.76 7.95 -6.87
CA SER A 170 -14.11 8.31 -6.40
C SER A 170 -14.98 8.98 -7.47
N GLU A 171 -14.40 9.57 -8.51
CA GLU A 171 -15.13 10.14 -9.66
C GLU A 171 -15.65 9.04 -10.60
N GLN A 172 -15.02 7.86 -10.63
CA GLN A 172 -15.46 6.75 -11.48
C GLN A 172 -16.62 5.95 -10.88
N GLU A 173 -16.93 6.15 -9.60
CA GLU A 173 -18.00 5.46 -8.89
C GLU A 173 -18.96 6.45 -8.20
N PRO A 174 -19.81 7.18 -8.96
CA PRO A 174 -20.59 8.30 -8.43
C PRO A 174 -21.65 7.94 -7.39
N SER A 175 -22.03 6.66 -7.31
CA SER A 175 -23.02 6.17 -6.35
C SER A 175 -22.50 6.06 -4.91
N HIS A 176 -21.18 6.11 -4.72
CA HIS A 176 -20.54 6.01 -3.42
C HIS A 176 -20.24 7.39 -2.82
N ASP A 177 -20.31 7.50 -1.48
CA ASP A 177 -19.80 8.68 -0.80
C ASP A 177 -18.28 8.75 -1.02
N LYS A 178 -17.81 9.79 -1.71
CA LYS A 178 -16.38 10.03 -1.99
C LYS A 178 -15.52 10.01 -0.73
N GLY A 179 -16.09 10.35 0.43
CA GLY A 179 -15.42 10.25 1.71
C GLY A 179 -14.94 8.83 2.06
N ALA A 180 -15.54 7.77 1.49
CA ALA A 180 -15.08 6.40 1.69
C ALA A 180 -13.66 6.17 1.12
N TYR A 181 -13.40 6.68 -0.10
CA TYR A 181 -12.08 6.59 -0.74
C TYR A 181 -11.03 7.37 0.03
N LEU A 182 -11.37 8.60 0.46
CA LEU A 182 -10.47 9.37 1.30
C LEU A 182 -10.16 8.66 2.63
N MET A 183 -11.20 8.16 3.30
CA MET A 183 -11.06 7.47 4.58
C MET A 183 -10.15 6.24 4.46
N ARG A 184 -10.26 5.47 3.36
CA ARG A 184 -9.41 4.31 3.07
C ARG A 184 -7.92 4.67 3.10
N GLY A 185 -7.49 5.64 2.30
CA GLY A 185 -6.09 6.07 2.26
C GLY A 185 -5.60 6.64 3.58
N VAL A 186 -6.41 7.51 4.22
CA VAL A 186 -6.03 8.11 5.51
C VAL A 186 -5.88 7.07 6.61
N LEU A 187 -6.79 6.09 6.70
CA LEU A 187 -6.70 5.02 7.69
C LEU A 187 -5.45 4.16 7.49
N GLN A 188 -5.07 3.87 6.24
CA GLN A 188 -3.87 3.09 5.94
C GLN A 188 -2.60 3.86 6.32
N GLU A 189 -2.51 5.16 6.00
CA GLU A 189 -1.39 6.01 6.41
C GLU A 189 -1.25 6.11 7.94
N LEU A 190 -2.37 6.30 8.64
CA LEU A 190 -2.38 6.29 10.10
C LEU A 190 -2.01 4.91 10.65
N ALA A 191 -2.46 3.81 10.06
CA ALA A 191 -2.06 2.45 10.49
C ALA A 191 -0.56 2.17 10.28
N MET A 192 0.11 2.90 9.39
CA MET A 192 1.57 2.90 9.24
C MET A 192 2.28 3.92 10.15
N ARG A 193 1.55 4.55 11.07
CA ARG A 193 2.01 5.62 11.96
C ARG A 193 2.49 6.87 11.21
N ASN A 194 1.98 7.12 10.00
CA ASN A 194 2.39 8.22 9.14
C ASN A 194 1.34 9.35 9.14
N LEU A 195 1.24 10.06 10.27
CA LEU A 195 0.27 11.16 10.44
C LEU A 195 0.48 12.31 9.43
N ARG A 196 1.73 12.53 9.00
CA ARG A 196 2.07 13.63 8.10
C ARG A 196 1.58 13.37 6.68
N ASP A 197 1.76 12.15 6.18
CA ASP A 197 1.26 11.79 4.84
C ASP A 197 -0.25 11.58 4.87
N ALA A 198 -0.83 11.04 5.96
CA ALA A 198 -2.28 11.02 6.17
C ALA A 198 -2.95 12.41 6.05
N ASN A 199 -2.34 13.43 6.65
CA ASN A 199 -2.81 14.82 6.52
C ASN A 199 -2.65 15.35 5.10
N THR A 200 -1.59 14.96 4.39
CA THR A 200 -1.33 15.37 3.00
C THR A 200 -2.36 14.76 2.06
N VAL A 201 -2.65 13.45 2.19
CA VAL A 201 -3.72 12.75 1.45
C VAL A 201 -5.06 13.46 1.66
N PHE A 202 -5.42 13.75 2.92
CA PHE A 202 -6.65 14.47 3.26
C PHE A 202 -6.74 15.83 2.59
N LYS A 203 -5.70 16.65 2.75
CA LYS A 203 -5.65 17.99 2.17
C LYS A 203 -5.82 17.93 0.65
N THR A 204 -5.01 17.12 -0.02
CA THR A 204 -4.98 17.02 -1.47
C THR A 204 -6.32 16.54 -2.04
N PHE A 205 -6.96 15.56 -1.40
CA PHE A 205 -8.28 15.09 -1.80
C PHE A 205 -9.35 16.17 -1.62
N VAL A 206 -9.39 16.82 -0.44
CA VAL A 206 -10.41 17.82 -0.11
C VAL A 206 -10.31 19.05 -1.00
N GLU A 207 -9.10 19.49 -1.36
CA GLU A 207 -8.89 20.61 -2.29
C GLU A 207 -9.44 20.35 -3.70
N ARG A 208 -9.71 19.09 -4.06
CA ARG A 208 -10.36 18.71 -5.33
C ARG A 208 -11.87 18.61 -5.26
N LEU A 209 -12.45 18.58 -4.05
CA LEU A 209 -13.89 18.46 -3.90
C LEU A 209 -14.61 19.70 -4.42
N PRO A 210 -15.75 19.55 -5.14
CA PRO A 210 -16.60 20.67 -5.49
C PRO A 210 -17.10 21.41 -4.24
N ALA A 211 -17.25 22.73 -4.32
CA ALA A 211 -17.77 23.56 -3.22
C ALA A 211 -19.13 23.08 -2.68
N ALA A 212 -19.90 22.33 -3.48
CA ALA A 212 -21.15 21.70 -3.08
C ALA A 212 -21.01 20.69 -1.92
N TYR A 213 -19.81 20.15 -1.68
CA TYR A 213 -19.50 19.25 -0.55
C TYR A 213 -19.31 19.98 0.78
N LEU A 214 -19.01 21.28 0.75
CA LEU A 214 -18.84 22.09 1.95
C LEU A 214 -20.20 22.34 2.61
N ALA A 215 -20.24 22.27 3.94
CA ALA A 215 -21.41 22.56 4.75
C ALA A 215 -21.29 23.94 5.42
N ALA A 216 -20.25 24.13 6.24
CA ALA A 216 -20.00 25.38 6.95
C ALA A 216 -18.56 25.49 7.41
N ASP A 217 -18.10 26.72 7.63
CA ASP A 217 -16.88 27.00 8.37
C ASP A 217 -17.18 27.05 9.87
N GLN A 218 -16.37 26.37 10.66
CA GLN A 218 -16.40 26.41 12.12
C GLN A 218 -15.10 26.98 12.68
N LYS A 219 -15.17 27.64 13.83
CA LYS A 219 -13.99 28.08 14.57
C LYS A 219 -13.67 27.08 15.66
N SER A 220 -12.46 26.56 15.64
CA SER A 220 -11.94 25.76 16.76
C SER A 220 -11.70 26.64 17.99
N PRO A 221 -11.57 26.04 19.19
CA PRO A 221 -11.27 26.78 20.42
C PRO A 221 -9.99 27.64 20.37
N ASN A 222 -9.04 27.30 19.50
CA ASN A 222 -7.81 28.07 19.26
C ASN A 222 -7.90 29.03 18.06
N GLY A 223 -9.11 29.30 17.54
CA GLY A 223 -9.37 30.30 16.50
C GLY A 223 -9.11 29.87 15.05
N LYS A 224 -8.66 28.63 14.84
CA LYS A 224 -8.45 28.06 13.49
C LYS A 224 -9.82 27.80 12.83
N THR A 225 -9.95 28.20 11.57
CA THR A 225 -11.13 27.82 10.78
C THR A 225 -11.02 26.35 10.38
N ILE A 226 -12.06 25.58 10.63
CA ILE A 226 -12.22 24.19 10.23
C ILE A 226 -13.42 24.11 9.29
N GLN A 227 -13.19 23.62 8.08
CA GLN A 227 -14.27 23.35 7.14
C GLN A 227 -14.99 22.06 7.53
N THR A 228 -16.31 22.13 7.59
CA THR A 228 -17.19 20.97 7.75
C THR A 228 -17.83 20.61 6.42
N PHE A 229 -18.13 19.33 6.25
CA PHE A 229 -18.62 18.75 5.01
C PHE A 229 -20.05 18.22 5.19
N LYS A 230 -20.78 18.06 4.08
CA LYS A 230 -22.05 17.35 4.08
C LYS A 230 -21.87 15.84 4.27
N SER A 231 -20.71 15.30 3.86
CA SER A 231 -20.35 13.89 4.07
C SER A 231 -19.92 13.65 5.52
N SER A 232 -20.55 12.68 6.16
CA SER A 232 -20.17 12.21 7.49
C SER A 232 -18.79 11.56 7.50
N LEU A 233 -18.38 10.90 6.40
CA LEU A 233 -17.07 10.27 6.27
C LEU A 233 -15.95 11.31 6.21
N LEU A 234 -16.09 12.36 5.40
CA LEU A 234 -15.10 13.45 5.35
C LEU A 234 -14.91 14.12 6.72
N ASN A 235 -16.02 14.41 7.43
CA ASN A 235 -15.96 14.95 8.78
C ASN A 235 -15.30 13.99 9.77
N LEU A 236 -15.63 12.69 9.69
CA LEU A 236 -15.00 11.65 10.50
C LEU A 236 -13.49 11.60 10.27
N THR A 237 -13.05 11.55 9.01
CA THR A 237 -11.62 11.52 8.65
C THR A 237 -10.89 12.74 9.21
N GLN A 238 -11.45 13.94 9.05
CA GLN A 238 -10.87 15.17 9.59
C GLN A 238 -10.74 15.13 11.12
N MET A 239 -11.80 14.72 11.82
CA MET A 239 -11.77 14.60 13.29
C MET A 239 -10.79 13.54 13.77
N LEU A 240 -10.64 12.44 13.03
CA LEU A 240 -9.68 11.39 13.36
C LEU A 240 -8.23 11.89 13.25
N LEU A 241 -7.91 12.65 12.20
CA LEU A 241 -6.59 13.29 12.04
C LEU A 241 -6.30 14.23 13.21
N LEU A 242 -7.25 15.11 13.54
CA LEU A 242 -7.14 16.03 14.69
C LEU A 242 -7.00 15.26 16.02
N ALA A 243 -7.73 14.16 16.20
CA ALA A 243 -7.59 13.32 17.39
C ALA A 243 -6.17 12.75 17.49
N CYS A 244 -5.60 12.25 16.38
CA CYS A 244 -4.24 11.72 16.34
C CYS A 244 -3.18 12.79 16.66
N GLU A 245 -3.38 14.03 16.21
CA GLU A 245 -2.52 15.16 16.57
C GLU A 245 -2.51 15.43 18.09
N THR A 246 -3.68 15.33 18.74
CA THR A 246 -3.79 15.58 20.19
C THR A 246 -3.35 14.41 21.07
N GLY A 247 -3.34 13.17 20.55
CA GLY A 247 -3.13 11.96 21.33
C GLY A 247 -4.21 11.69 22.40
N ASN A 248 -5.36 12.39 22.37
CA ASN A 248 -6.39 12.26 23.38
C ASN A 248 -7.26 11.01 23.15
N ALA A 249 -6.99 9.95 23.93
CA ALA A 249 -7.69 8.68 23.84
C ALA A 249 -9.22 8.77 24.09
N SER A 250 -9.67 9.76 24.88
CA SER A 250 -11.11 9.96 25.13
C SER A 250 -11.83 10.42 23.86
N ILE A 251 -11.22 11.36 23.12
CA ILE A 251 -11.76 11.85 21.84
C ILE A 251 -11.82 10.70 20.83
N PHE A 252 -10.74 9.93 20.70
CA PHE A 252 -10.72 8.78 19.79
C PHE A 252 -11.84 7.76 20.11
N LYS A 253 -12.03 7.40 21.38
CA LYS A 253 -13.10 6.48 21.80
C LYS A 253 -14.50 7.02 21.48
N GLN A 254 -14.72 8.32 21.67
CA GLN A 254 -15.99 8.97 21.32
C GLN A 254 -16.24 8.95 19.81
N ILE A 255 -15.21 9.24 18.99
CA ILE A 255 -15.28 9.15 17.53
C ILE A 255 -15.61 7.72 17.10
N ALA A 256 -14.85 6.73 17.60
CA ALA A 256 -15.05 5.32 17.25
C ALA A 256 -16.46 4.81 17.64
N ALA A 257 -16.99 5.23 18.80
CA ALA A 257 -18.33 4.86 19.22
C ALA A 257 -19.43 5.54 18.36
N LYS A 258 -19.31 6.85 18.14
CA LYS A 258 -20.29 7.65 17.39
C LYS A 258 -20.40 7.22 15.92
N TYR A 259 -19.26 6.91 15.29
CA TYR A 259 -19.18 6.61 13.87
C TYR A 259 -19.16 5.11 13.55
N LYS A 260 -19.38 4.23 14.54
CA LYS A 260 -19.41 2.78 14.34
C LYS A 260 -20.28 2.32 13.15
N PRO A 261 -21.51 2.84 12.93
CA PRO A 261 -22.31 2.46 11.76
C PRO A 261 -21.71 2.92 10.43
N VAL A 262 -21.05 4.09 10.43
CA VAL A 262 -20.42 4.69 9.25
C VAL A 262 -19.12 3.95 8.90
N LEU A 263 -18.41 3.42 9.88
CA LEU A 263 -17.21 2.61 9.66
C LEU A 263 -17.53 1.22 9.09
N ALA A 264 -18.77 0.74 9.22
CA ALA A 264 -19.18 -0.59 8.73
C ALA A 264 -19.37 -0.67 7.22
N ILE A 265 -19.13 0.42 6.47
CA ILE A 265 -19.21 0.43 5.00
C ILE A 265 -18.09 -0.37 4.34
N ASP A 266 -16.97 -0.55 5.04
CA ASP A 266 -15.81 -1.32 4.60
C ASP A 266 -15.37 -2.21 5.77
N GLU A 267 -15.25 -3.51 5.52
CA GLU A 267 -14.90 -4.51 6.53
C GLU A 267 -13.51 -4.28 7.15
N ASN A 268 -12.60 -3.60 6.44
CA ASN A 268 -11.24 -3.36 6.88
C ASN A 268 -11.10 -2.15 7.82
N PHE A 269 -12.05 -1.21 7.79
CA PHE A 269 -11.94 0.02 8.57
C PHE A 269 -11.91 -0.22 10.07
N GLY A 270 -12.63 -1.23 10.57
CA GLY A 270 -12.59 -1.60 11.99
C GLY A 270 -11.22 -2.07 12.46
N ALA A 271 -10.52 -2.88 11.64
CA ALA A 271 -9.18 -3.37 11.95
C ALA A 271 -8.14 -2.24 11.91
N LEU A 272 -8.24 -1.33 10.92
CA LEU A 272 -7.39 -0.14 10.84
C LEU A 272 -7.61 0.79 12.04
N MET A 273 -8.86 1.06 12.41
CA MET A 273 -9.18 1.86 13.60
C MET A 273 -8.60 1.22 14.88
N THR A 274 -8.64 -0.10 15.02
CA THR A 274 -8.03 -0.80 16.15
C THR A 274 -6.52 -0.56 16.20
N THR A 275 -5.84 -0.70 15.06
CA THR A 275 -4.40 -0.45 14.91
C THR A 275 -4.04 0.99 15.26
N ILE A 276 -4.82 1.97 14.78
CA ILE A 276 -4.64 3.40 15.08
C ILE A 276 -4.83 3.66 16.58
N GLY A 277 -5.82 3.02 17.21
CA GLY A 277 -6.06 3.05 18.66
C GLY A 277 -4.83 2.65 19.47
N GLU A 278 -4.13 1.62 19.03
CA GLU A 278 -2.88 1.17 19.65
C GLU A 278 -1.74 2.18 19.41
N LEU A 279 -1.52 2.56 18.15
CA LEU A 279 -0.36 3.36 17.74
C LEU A 279 -0.35 4.80 18.27
N PHE A 280 -1.52 5.46 18.30
CA PHE A 280 -1.62 6.88 18.66
C PHE A 280 -2.16 7.12 20.07
N PHE A 281 -2.89 6.16 20.64
CA PHE A 281 -3.64 6.37 21.89
C PHE A 281 -3.33 5.34 22.98
N ASN A 282 -2.45 4.37 22.72
CA ASN A 282 -2.11 3.27 23.64
C ASN A 282 -3.35 2.48 24.12
N ILE A 283 -4.39 2.39 23.29
CA ILE A 283 -5.58 1.60 23.56
C ILE A 283 -5.30 0.18 23.11
N ARG A 284 -5.10 -0.75 24.06
CA ARG A 284 -4.88 -2.16 23.75
C ARG A 284 -6.03 -2.73 22.93
N ALA A 285 -5.74 -3.40 21.82
CA ALA A 285 -6.76 -4.16 21.12
C ALA A 285 -7.41 -5.18 22.06
N PRO A 286 -8.73 -5.41 21.94
CA PRO A 286 -9.34 -6.56 22.56
C PRO A 286 -8.58 -7.79 22.07
N LYS A 287 -8.05 -8.62 22.98
CA LYS A 287 -7.49 -9.92 22.58
C LYS A 287 -8.55 -10.64 21.77
N GLN A 288 -8.25 -10.99 20.52
CA GLN A 288 -9.10 -11.91 19.77
C GLN A 288 -9.26 -13.16 20.65
N ALA A 289 -10.48 -13.38 21.12
CA ALA A 289 -10.82 -14.58 21.85
C ALA A 289 -10.53 -15.76 20.92
N ASN A 290 -9.55 -16.58 21.29
CA ASN A 290 -9.15 -17.72 20.48
C ASN A 290 -10.23 -18.78 20.71
N MET A 291 -11.30 -18.73 19.90
CA MET A 291 -12.54 -19.48 20.15
C MET A 291 -12.28 -20.98 20.37
N LEU A 292 -11.28 -21.56 19.70
CA LEU A 292 -10.87 -22.94 19.90
C LEU A 292 -10.27 -23.20 21.30
N ALA A 293 -9.47 -22.27 21.81
CA ALA A 293 -8.88 -22.35 23.14
C ALA A 293 -9.93 -22.17 24.24
N ASP A 294 -10.91 -21.27 24.03
CA ASP A 294 -12.02 -21.08 24.97
C ASP A 294 -12.97 -22.29 24.99
N LEU A 295 -13.21 -22.91 23.84
CA LEU A 295 -14.06 -24.10 23.74
C LEU A 295 -13.37 -25.33 24.33
N MET A 296 -12.06 -25.51 24.10
CA MET A 296 -11.26 -26.52 24.78
C MET A 296 -11.19 -26.24 26.29
N SER A 297 -10.97 -25.00 26.71
CA SER A 297 -10.97 -24.66 28.13
C SER A 297 -12.33 -24.97 28.78
N SER A 298 -13.46 -24.73 28.10
CA SER A 298 -14.79 -25.07 28.63
C SER A 298 -15.10 -26.56 28.63
N LEU A 299 -14.47 -27.34 27.74
CA LEU A 299 -14.61 -28.80 27.68
C LEU A 299 -13.69 -29.50 28.69
N PHE A 300 -12.54 -28.92 28.99
CA PHE A 300 -11.54 -29.47 29.92
C PHE A 300 -11.64 -28.89 31.34
N SER A 301 -12.32 -27.74 31.53
CA SER A 301 -12.74 -27.28 32.85
C SER A 301 -14.01 -28.04 33.25
N GLY A 302 -13.83 -29.17 33.94
CA GLY A 302 -14.94 -29.95 34.48
C GLY A 302 -15.89 -29.12 35.35
N PRO A 303 -17.13 -29.59 35.57
CA PRO A 303 -18.12 -28.88 36.35
C PRO A 303 -17.61 -28.59 37.77
N PRO A 304 -17.95 -27.42 38.34
CA PRO A 304 -17.51 -27.08 39.69
C PRO A 304 -17.96 -28.16 40.68
N PRO A 305 -17.12 -28.51 41.69
CA PRO A 305 -17.46 -29.52 42.66
C PRO A 305 -18.78 -29.15 43.35
N ALA A 306 -19.70 -30.12 43.39
CA ALA A 306 -20.98 -29.98 44.05
C ALA A 306 -20.75 -29.62 45.53
N ALA A 307 -21.02 -28.36 45.88
CA ALA A 307 -21.11 -27.96 47.27
C ALA A 307 -22.30 -28.69 47.90
N SER A 308 -21.99 -29.57 48.86
CA SER A 308 -22.94 -30.29 49.69
C SER A 308 -23.90 -29.32 50.38
N ALA A 309 -25.20 -29.52 50.16
CA ALA A 309 -26.27 -28.81 50.83
C ALA A 309 -26.28 -29.10 52.34
N SER A 310 -26.06 -28.08 53.18
CA SER A 310 -26.54 -28.06 54.56
C SER A 310 -27.74 -27.11 54.64
N SER A 311 -28.89 -27.68 54.98
CA SER A 311 -30.18 -27.02 55.14
C SER A 311 -30.25 -26.13 56.39
N ARG A 312 -30.79 -24.92 56.25
CA ARG A 312 -31.97 -24.44 57.03
C ARG A 312 -32.49 -23.08 56.54
N PRO A 313 -33.81 -22.81 56.66
CA PRO A 313 -34.50 -21.72 55.96
C PRO A 313 -34.89 -20.52 56.86
N ALA A 314 -34.96 -19.33 56.26
CA ALA A 314 -35.76 -18.16 56.70
C ALA A 314 -35.84 -17.17 55.52
N LEU A 315 -36.99 -17.04 54.84
CA LEU A 315 -38.14 -16.14 55.10
C LEU A 315 -38.06 -14.81 54.32
N GLY A 316 -39.07 -14.57 53.47
CA GLY A 316 -39.37 -13.32 52.75
C GLY A 316 -39.08 -13.41 51.24
N GLN A 317 -40.00 -13.82 50.35
CA GLN A 317 -41.15 -13.05 49.81
C GLN A 317 -40.79 -11.57 49.55
N GLY A 318 -40.91 -11.02 48.34
CA GLY A 318 -41.51 -11.52 47.12
C GLY A 318 -41.10 -10.66 45.91
N ALA A 319 -41.26 -11.26 44.74
CA ALA A 319 -41.30 -10.56 43.46
C ALA A 319 -42.76 -10.20 43.12
N PRO A 320 -43.03 -9.68 41.92
CA PRO A 320 -42.83 -8.31 41.44
C PRO A 320 -44.21 -7.67 41.16
N GLN A 321 -44.30 -6.40 40.75
CA GLN A 321 -45.40 -5.93 39.87
C GLN A 321 -45.19 -4.48 39.37
N PRO A 322 -45.99 -4.00 38.38
CA PRO A 322 -45.49 -3.36 37.16
C PRO A 322 -45.98 -1.90 37.03
N ALA A 323 -45.82 -1.37 35.81
CA ALA A 323 -46.23 -0.04 35.35
C ALA A 323 -47.67 0.37 35.68
N ILE A 324 -47.88 1.69 35.79
CA ILE A 324 -49.19 2.34 35.69
C ILE A 324 -49.02 3.58 34.81
N GLU A 325 -49.67 3.56 33.64
CA GLU A 325 -50.24 4.72 32.95
C GLU A 325 -51.65 4.96 33.53
N GLU A 326 -52.04 6.20 33.79
CA GLU A 326 -53.20 6.84 33.12
C GLU A 326 -53.43 8.30 33.57
N MET A 327 -53.59 9.13 32.54
CA MET A 327 -54.51 10.27 32.34
C MET A 327 -55.01 11.11 33.53
N ASP A 328 -54.74 12.41 33.45
CA ASP A 328 -55.73 13.45 33.09
C ASP A 328 -55.09 14.49 32.14
#